data_AF-A0A3C0S9C1-F1
#
_entry.id   AF-A0A3C0S9C1-F1
#
_cell.length_a   1.000
_cell.length_b   1.000
_cell.length_c   1.000
_cell.angle_alpha   90.00
_cell.angle_beta   90.00
_cell.angle_gamma   90.00
#
_symmetry.space_group_name_H-M   'P 1'
#
loop_
_entity.id
_entity.type
_entity.pdbx_description
1 polymer ?
#
loop_
_entity_poly.entity_id
_entity_poly.type
_entity_poly.pdbx_seq_one_letter_code
_entity_poly.pdbx_strand_id
1 'polypeptide(L)'
;MADSTPSSNVSYKRPFYAQTRFLFIALLLAAVYSYGWRVTEIEPGELVRDAHLVKPLVRDLLHPDLFTFETATESANAFFVLSNQQPQNLPLKKAPSGPILVLSKHTGKTGDSIEVSGKAFRPHEKGTLAWFNSIEQEYPLGSFATDADGGFHSEIIVPPIARGDTQTIRAVLAWQTGEWRISDTLKLTIEKMVETVFLALMATTFSILVAAPLSFLGTRNLMAGNLINKVIYYVVRTLFNVLRSVEPLIMAILFAVWVGIGPFAGVMALAIHSIAALGKLFSEQVESIDPGPVEAITATGATPVQVVLFAVVPQILPQFLALSFYRWDINVRMSTIIGFVGGGGIGFLLQQWINLLQYNQAGTALLAIACVVIVLDMISARVREKLIA
;
A
#
# COMPACT_ATOMS: atom_id res chain seq x y z
N MET A 1 8.40 -14.46 82.56
CA MET A 1 9.15 -13.22 82.86
C MET A 1 9.35 -12.53 81.53
N ALA A 2 8.58 -11.46 81.31
CA ALA A 2 8.51 -10.75 80.04
C ALA A 2 9.73 -9.85 79.88
N ASP A 3 10.29 -9.78 78.68
CA ASP A 3 10.99 -8.59 78.25
C ASP A 3 10.73 -8.33 76.77
N SER A 4 10.30 -7.12 76.48
CA SER A 4 9.70 -6.65 75.24
C SER A 4 10.70 -5.77 74.51
N THR A 5 11.18 -6.19 73.34
CA THR A 5 11.97 -5.34 72.44
C THR A 5 11.04 -4.63 71.44
N PRO A 6 11.08 -3.29 71.32
CA PRO A 6 10.24 -2.56 70.38
C PRO A 6 10.88 -2.54 68.98
N SER A 7 10.07 -2.84 67.96
CA SER A 7 10.42 -2.63 66.56
C SER A 7 10.47 -1.14 66.24
N SER A 8 11.67 -0.59 66.08
CA SER A 8 11.85 0.80 65.63
C SER A 8 11.53 0.92 64.14
N ASN A 9 10.32 1.37 63.83
CA ASN A 9 9.93 1.85 62.50
C ASN A 9 10.74 3.10 62.15
N VAL A 10 11.83 2.94 61.38
CA VAL A 10 12.57 4.07 60.81
C VAL A 10 11.77 4.64 59.64
N SER A 11 10.99 5.69 59.91
CA SER A 11 10.31 6.47 58.87
C SER A 11 11.35 7.32 58.13
N TYR A 12 11.78 6.88 56.94
CA TYR A 12 12.57 7.70 56.03
C TYR A 12 11.72 8.88 55.51
N LYS A 13 11.67 10.00 56.24
CA LYS A 13 11.21 11.28 55.69
C LYS A 13 12.16 11.67 54.56
N ARG A 14 11.69 11.56 53.31
CA ARG A 14 12.45 12.03 52.13
C ARG A 14 12.82 13.51 52.34
N PRO A 15 14.08 13.92 52.09
CA PRO A 15 14.51 15.30 52.33
C PRO A 15 13.70 16.28 51.47
N PHE A 16 13.28 17.40 52.06
CA PHE A 16 12.47 18.47 51.44
C PHE A 16 13.00 18.93 50.07
N TYR A 17 14.33 18.88 49.87
CA TYR A 17 15.00 19.22 48.61
C TYR A 17 14.70 18.24 47.45
N ALA A 18 14.36 16.98 47.74
CA ALA A 18 13.94 16.01 46.72
C ALA A 18 12.51 16.29 46.22
N GLN A 19 11.63 16.83 47.08
CA GLN A 19 10.27 17.21 46.71
C GLN A 19 10.25 18.49 45.85
N THR A 20 11.10 19.48 46.14
CA THR A 20 11.20 20.71 45.35
C THR A 20 11.83 20.49 43.96
N ARG A 21 12.85 19.62 43.85
CA ARG A 21 13.40 19.20 42.54
C ARG A 21 12.37 18.45 41.70
N PHE A 22 11.58 17.57 42.31
CA PHE A 22 10.51 16.87 41.62
C PHE A 22 9.45 17.84 41.09
N LEU A 23 9.03 18.81 41.92
CA LEU A 23 8.06 19.83 41.51
C LEU A 23 8.57 20.67 40.33
N PHE A 24 9.85 21.06 40.35
CA PHE A 24 10.46 21.84 39.27
C PHE A 24 10.55 21.04 37.96
N ILE A 25 10.96 19.76 38.02
CA ILE A 25 10.98 18.87 36.86
C ILE A 25 9.56 18.67 36.31
N ALA A 26 8.57 18.48 37.19
CA ALA A 26 7.17 18.32 36.79
C ALA A 26 6.61 19.59 36.11
N LEU A 27 6.93 20.77 36.63
CA LEU A 27 6.56 22.05 36.01
C LEU A 27 7.24 22.27 34.66
N LEU A 28 8.53 21.93 34.55
CA LEU A 28 9.26 22.02 33.30
C LEU A 28 8.71 21.04 32.26
N LEU A 29 8.39 19.81 32.64
CA LEU A 29 7.71 18.85 31.78
C LEU A 29 6.32 19.37 31.38
N ALA A 30 5.53 19.89 32.32
CA ALA A 30 4.22 20.46 32.01
C ALA A 30 4.32 21.64 31.04
N ALA A 31 5.34 22.50 31.18
CA ALA A 31 5.61 23.59 30.26
C ALA A 31 6.02 23.08 28.86
N VAL A 32 6.89 22.08 28.78
CA VAL A 32 7.29 21.45 27.51
C VAL A 32 6.10 20.76 26.83
N TYR A 33 5.27 20.03 27.57
CA TYR A 33 4.07 19.39 27.02
C TYR A 33 2.99 20.39 26.65
N SER A 34 2.81 21.47 27.41
CA SER A 34 1.87 22.54 27.08
C SER A 34 2.33 23.32 25.85
N TYR A 35 3.63 23.63 25.75
CA TYR A 35 4.22 24.22 24.55
C TYR A 35 4.08 23.27 23.37
N GLY A 36 4.39 21.99 23.55
CA GLY A 36 4.18 20.93 22.57
C GLY A 36 2.74 20.92 22.07
N TRP A 37 1.75 20.85 22.98
CA TRP A 37 0.32 20.85 22.65
C TRP A 37 -0.09 22.05 21.80
N ARG A 38 0.44 23.23 22.12
CA ARG A 38 0.18 24.46 21.37
C ARG A 38 0.86 24.46 20.00
N VAL A 39 2.11 24.03 19.92
CA VAL A 39 2.86 23.96 18.65
C VAL A 39 2.30 22.90 17.71
N THR A 40 1.76 21.81 18.25
CA THR A 40 1.10 20.75 17.48
C THR A 40 -0.38 20.99 17.23
N GLU A 41 -0.93 22.14 17.68
CA GLU A 41 -2.32 22.55 17.43
C GLU A 41 -3.36 21.46 17.75
N ILE A 42 -3.20 20.77 18.90
CA ILE A 42 -4.09 19.62 19.21
C ILE A 42 -5.46 20.14 19.65
N GLU A 43 -6.46 19.91 18.79
CA GLU A 43 -7.87 20.24 19.02
C GLU A 43 -8.78 18.99 19.01
N PRO A 44 -9.03 18.34 20.17
CA PRO A 44 -9.84 17.13 20.23
C PRO A 44 -11.30 17.33 19.77
N GLY A 45 -11.78 18.57 19.72
CA GLY A 45 -13.13 18.90 19.27
C GLY A 45 -13.36 18.68 17.78
N GLU A 46 -12.32 18.82 16.94
CA GLU A 46 -12.41 18.61 15.49
C GLU A 46 -12.75 17.16 15.15
N LEU A 47 -12.25 16.20 15.94
CA LEU A 47 -12.54 14.77 15.77
C LEU A 47 -14.05 14.46 15.78
N VAL A 48 -14.84 15.20 16.55
CA VAL A 48 -16.30 15.02 16.63
C VAL A 48 -17.02 15.85 15.57
N ARG A 49 -16.54 17.08 15.32
CA ARG A 49 -17.15 17.99 14.35
C ARG A 49 -17.04 17.45 12.92
N ASP A 50 -15.87 16.98 12.53
CA ASP A 50 -15.58 16.58 11.14
C ASP A 50 -15.77 15.07 10.88
N ALA A 51 -16.20 14.31 11.89
CA ALA A 51 -16.48 12.89 11.78
C ALA A 51 -17.44 12.54 10.61
N HIS A 52 -18.38 13.44 10.31
CA HIS A 52 -19.36 13.26 9.23
C HIS A 52 -18.71 13.28 7.83
N LEU A 53 -17.60 14.01 7.66
CA LEU A 53 -16.84 14.06 6.41
C LEU A 53 -16.07 12.77 6.18
N VAL A 54 -15.54 12.16 7.24
CA VAL A 54 -14.68 10.96 7.19
C VAL A 54 -15.48 9.66 7.11
N LYS A 55 -16.68 9.64 7.72
CA LYS A 55 -17.56 8.47 7.77
C LYS A 55 -17.80 7.76 6.43
N PRO A 56 -18.09 8.44 5.30
CA PRO A 56 -18.25 7.76 4.01
C PRO A 56 -16.94 7.12 3.53
N LEU A 57 -15.79 7.78 3.67
CA LEU A 57 -14.50 7.22 3.24
C LEU A 57 -14.12 5.97 4.03
N VAL A 58 -14.34 6.01 5.36
CA VAL A 58 -14.09 4.84 6.23
C VAL A 58 -15.04 3.70 5.89
N ARG A 59 -16.31 4.01 5.61
CA ARG A 59 -17.27 3.00 5.17
C ARG A 59 -16.78 2.32 3.89
N ASP A 60 -16.39 3.08 2.89
CA ASP A 60 -15.94 2.55 1.61
C ASP A 60 -14.65 1.72 1.76
N LEU A 61 -13.71 2.18 2.59
CA LEU A 61 -12.49 1.44 2.92
C LEU A 61 -12.78 0.06 3.59
N LEU A 62 -13.88 -0.04 4.33
CA LEU A 62 -14.32 -1.28 4.99
C LEU A 62 -15.13 -2.21 4.06
N HIS A 63 -15.47 -1.78 2.84
CA HIS A 63 -16.17 -2.58 1.84
C HIS A 63 -15.25 -2.86 0.65
N PRO A 64 -14.25 -3.75 0.80
CA PRO A 64 -13.28 -4.02 -0.25
C PRO A 64 -13.94 -4.62 -1.49
N ASP A 65 -13.52 -4.14 -2.66
CA ASP A 65 -13.90 -4.66 -3.97
C ASP A 65 -13.19 -5.98 -4.26
N LEU A 66 -13.73 -7.09 -3.74
CA LEU A 66 -13.15 -8.44 -3.87
C LEU A 66 -13.79 -9.26 -5.01
N PHE A 67 -15.10 -9.09 -5.21
CA PHE A 67 -15.88 -9.90 -6.14
C PHE A 67 -16.80 -9.03 -6.97
N THR A 68 -16.87 -9.33 -8.27
CA THR A 68 -17.80 -8.70 -9.21
C THR A 68 -18.69 -9.77 -9.85
N PHE A 69 -19.88 -9.34 -10.27
CA PHE A 69 -20.79 -10.18 -11.06
C PHE A 69 -20.51 -9.94 -12.54
N GLU A 70 -20.42 -11.03 -13.32
CA GLU A 70 -20.38 -10.88 -14.77
C GLU A 70 -21.67 -10.19 -15.22
N THR A 71 -21.54 -9.12 -15.99
CA THR A 71 -22.67 -8.35 -16.48
C THR A 71 -22.72 -8.53 -17.98
N ALA A 72 -23.71 -9.27 -18.46
CA ALA A 72 -23.97 -9.32 -19.89
C ALA A 72 -24.70 -8.04 -20.28
N THR A 73 -24.28 -7.45 -21.40
CA THR A 73 -24.89 -6.24 -21.94
C THR A 73 -25.54 -6.51 -23.28
N GLU A 74 -26.70 -5.93 -23.47
CA GLU A 74 -27.43 -5.93 -24.74
C GLU A 74 -27.71 -4.48 -25.10
N SER A 75 -27.37 -4.06 -26.32
CA SER A 75 -27.54 -2.66 -26.72
C SER A 75 -28.21 -2.53 -28.08
N ALA A 76 -29.10 -1.56 -28.21
CA ALA A 76 -29.65 -1.13 -29.49
C ALA A 76 -29.43 0.36 -29.70
N ASN A 77 -29.14 0.74 -30.94
CA ASN A 77 -28.89 2.11 -31.34
C ASN A 77 -30.00 2.60 -32.29
N ALA A 78 -30.43 3.85 -32.14
CA ALA A 78 -31.17 4.57 -33.16
C ALA A 78 -30.48 5.89 -33.50
N PHE A 79 -30.54 6.26 -34.76
CA PHE A 79 -29.97 7.51 -35.25
C PHE A 79 -31.02 8.62 -35.22
N PHE A 80 -30.60 9.79 -34.77
CA PHE A 80 -31.38 11.01 -34.75
C PHE A 80 -30.60 12.14 -35.43
N VAL A 81 -31.23 12.85 -36.35
CA VAL A 81 -30.62 13.93 -37.12
C VAL A 81 -31.17 15.27 -36.64
N LEU A 82 -30.29 16.18 -36.21
CA LEU A 82 -30.70 17.56 -35.88
C LEU A 82 -31.02 18.28 -37.18
N SER A 83 -32.31 18.50 -37.45
CA SER A 83 -32.72 18.94 -38.78
C SER A 83 -32.57 20.46 -38.94
N ASN A 84 -31.62 20.83 -39.80
CA ASN A 84 -31.79 21.88 -40.81
C ASN A 84 -31.41 21.40 -42.23
N GLN A 85 -31.05 20.12 -42.43
CA GLN A 85 -30.81 19.52 -43.75
C GLN A 85 -31.32 18.08 -43.82
N GLN A 86 -31.72 17.67 -45.03
CA GLN A 86 -32.32 16.38 -45.37
C GLN A 86 -31.22 15.31 -45.48
N PRO A 87 -31.38 14.11 -44.90
CA PRO A 87 -30.28 13.14 -44.84
C PRO A 87 -29.99 12.55 -46.22
N GLN A 88 -28.79 12.79 -46.74
CA GLN A 88 -28.22 11.98 -47.82
C GLN A 88 -27.63 10.71 -47.19
N ASN A 89 -28.28 9.58 -47.48
CA ASN A 89 -27.85 8.21 -47.15
C ASN A 89 -27.87 7.82 -45.68
N LEU A 90 -29.07 7.45 -45.19
CA LEU A 90 -29.19 6.51 -44.09
C LEU A 90 -28.74 5.12 -44.59
N PRO A 91 -27.72 4.48 -44.01
CA PRO A 91 -27.38 3.11 -44.37
C PRO A 91 -28.55 2.18 -44.02
N LEU A 92 -29.16 1.58 -45.04
CA LEU A 92 -30.13 0.48 -44.90
C LEU A 92 -29.40 -0.74 -44.29
N LYS A 93 -29.29 -0.78 -42.97
CA LYS A 93 -28.76 -1.93 -42.24
C LYS A 93 -29.88 -2.95 -42.12
N LYS A 94 -29.65 -4.14 -42.70
CA LYS A 94 -30.48 -5.36 -42.62
C LYS A 94 -31.15 -5.49 -41.25
N ALA A 95 -32.44 -5.85 -41.21
CA ALA A 95 -33.19 -6.08 -39.99
C ALA A 95 -32.36 -6.95 -39.02
N PRO A 96 -31.89 -6.41 -37.88
CA PRO A 96 -31.10 -7.19 -36.96
C PRO A 96 -32.04 -8.19 -36.28
N SER A 97 -31.62 -9.45 -36.22
CA SER A 97 -32.26 -10.51 -35.43
C SER A 97 -31.95 -10.34 -33.93
N GLY A 98 -32.14 -9.13 -33.41
CA GLY A 98 -31.75 -8.69 -32.07
C GLY A 98 -32.54 -7.46 -31.62
N PRO A 99 -32.13 -6.78 -30.54
CA PRO A 99 -32.88 -5.69 -29.93
C PRO A 99 -32.95 -4.49 -30.88
N ILE A 100 -34.13 -3.90 -31.03
CA ILE A 100 -34.38 -2.77 -31.93
C ILE A 100 -34.89 -1.59 -31.12
N LEU A 101 -34.34 -0.42 -31.42
CA LEU A 101 -34.82 0.85 -30.88
C LEU A 101 -35.54 1.63 -31.99
N VAL A 102 -36.77 2.05 -31.72
CA VAL A 102 -37.63 2.79 -32.64
C VAL A 102 -37.91 4.16 -32.04
N LEU A 103 -37.72 5.21 -32.85
CA LEU A 103 -38.00 6.59 -32.45
C LEU A 103 -39.30 7.04 -33.11
N SER A 104 -40.14 7.78 -32.38
CA SER A 104 -41.32 8.40 -32.99
C SER A 104 -40.97 9.48 -34.01
N LYS A 105 -39.79 10.11 -33.85
CA LYS A 105 -39.20 11.08 -34.79
C LYS A 105 -37.71 10.83 -34.92
N HIS A 106 -37.23 10.78 -36.16
CA HIS A 106 -35.79 10.68 -36.48
C HIS A 106 -35.14 12.04 -36.75
N THR A 107 -35.92 13.12 -36.76
CA THR A 107 -35.49 14.49 -37.01
C THR A 107 -36.18 15.47 -36.05
N GLY A 108 -35.46 16.50 -35.60
CA GLY A 108 -36.03 17.54 -34.72
C GLY A 108 -35.00 18.55 -34.23
N LYS A 109 -35.41 19.40 -33.30
CA LYS A 109 -34.60 20.46 -32.66
C LYS A 109 -34.31 20.12 -31.20
N THR A 110 -33.34 20.81 -30.62
CA THR A 110 -33.08 20.73 -29.17
C THR A 110 -34.31 21.16 -28.39
N GLY A 111 -34.64 20.42 -27.32
CA GLY A 111 -35.86 20.64 -26.52
C GLY A 111 -37.12 19.97 -27.05
N ASP A 112 -37.10 19.34 -28.23
CA ASP A 112 -38.24 18.54 -28.70
C ASP A 112 -38.39 17.27 -27.84
N SER A 113 -39.65 16.91 -27.56
CA SER A 113 -39.97 15.63 -26.95
C SER A 113 -40.09 14.53 -28.01
N ILE A 114 -39.41 13.40 -27.78
CA ILE A 114 -39.40 12.23 -28.65
C ILE A 114 -39.71 11.01 -27.81
N GLU A 115 -40.53 10.12 -28.37
CA GLU A 115 -40.83 8.84 -27.76
C GLU A 115 -39.86 7.78 -28.31
N VAL A 116 -39.22 7.07 -27.39
CA VAL A 116 -38.29 5.98 -27.66
C VAL A 116 -38.97 4.67 -27.25
N SER A 117 -39.17 3.77 -28.21
CA SER A 117 -39.71 2.44 -27.98
C SER A 117 -38.64 1.39 -28.27
N GLY A 118 -38.33 0.55 -27.29
CA GLY A 118 -37.49 -0.63 -27.48
C GLY A 118 -38.32 -1.87 -27.73
N LYS A 119 -37.86 -2.76 -28.60
CA LYS A 119 -38.46 -4.08 -28.85
C LYS A 119 -37.39 -5.17 -28.87
N ALA A 120 -37.79 -6.38 -28.48
CA ALA A 120 -36.93 -7.57 -28.46
C ALA A 120 -35.69 -7.45 -27.55
N PHE A 121 -35.80 -6.70 -26.44
CA PHE A 121 -34.83 -6.74 -25.36
C PHE A 121 -35.13 -7.91 -24.41
N ARG A 122 -34.20 -8.28 -23.53
CA ARG A 122 -34.48 -9.26 -22.48
C ARG A 122 -35.62 -8.77 -21.54
N PRO A 123 -36.63 -9.62 -21.23
CA PRO A 123 -37.74 -9.26 -20.34
C PRO A 123 -37.33 -9.04 -18.87
N HIS A 124 -38.07 -8.16 -18.17
CA HIS A 124 -37.95 -7.89 -16.73
C HIS A 124 -36.57 -7.38 -16.24
N GLU A 125 -35.78 -6.80 -17.13
CA GLU A 125 -34.47 -6.24 -16.81
C GLU A 125 -34.50 -4.72 -16.81
N LYS A 126 -33.57 -4.11 -16.08
CA LYS A 126 -33.40 -2.66 -16.06
C LYS A 126 -32.28 -2.25 -17.00
N GLY A 127 -32.46 -1.13 -17.69
CA GLY A 127 -31.48 -0.57 -18.62
C GLY A 127 -31.37 0.94 -18.50
N THR A 128 -30.40 1.49 -19.20
CA THR A 128 -30.14 2.93 -19.28
C THR A 128 -30.21 3.41 -20.72
N LEU A 129 -30.86 4.55 -20.91
CA LEU A 129 -30.86 5.30 -22.16
C LEU A 129 -29.79 6.37 -22.08
N ALA A 130 -28.94 6.42 -23.09
CA ALA A 130 -27.91 7.43 -23.23
C ALA A 130 -27.92 8.03 -24.63
N TRP A 131 -27.69 9.34 -24.67
CA TRP A 131 -27.50 10.11 -25.88
C TRP A 131 -26.01 10.23 -26.16
N PHE A 132 -25.61 9.95 -27.39
CA PHE A 132 -24.25 10.11 -27.88
C PHE A 132 -24.23 11.17 -28.96
N ASN A 133 -23.37 12.17 -28.78
CA ASN A 133 -23.16 13.20 -29.80
C ASN A 133 -22.23 12.72 -30.93
N SER A 134 -21.99 13.56 -31.95
CA SER A 134 -21.11 13.21 -33.07
C SER A 134 -19.64 12.97 -32.69
N ILE A 135 -19.25 13.25 -31.44
CA ILE A 135 -17.92 13.00 -30.86
C ILE A 135 -17.96 11.84 -29.84
N GLU A 136 -19.02 11.01 -29.88
CA GLU A 136 -19.24 9.85 -28.98
C GLU A 136 -19.27 10.19 -27.47
N GLN A 137 -19.51 11.45 -27.10
CA GLN A 137 -19.69 11.83 -25.70
C GLN A 137 -21.06 11.35 -25.20
N GLU A 138 -21.06 10.61 -24.09
CA GLU A 138 -22.25 10.07 -23.45
C GLU A 138 -22.98 11.12 -22.61
N TYR A 139 -24.31 11.18 -22.75
CA TYR A 139 -25.21 11.97 -21.93
C TYR A 139 -26.39 11.10 -21.46
N PRO A 140 -26.53 10.83 -20.15
CA PRO A 140 -27.57 9.95 -19.65
C PRO A 140 -28.95 10.59 -19.80
N LEU A 141 -29.89 9.88 -20.43
CA LEU A 141 -31.28 10.33 -20.65
C LEU A 141 -32.24 9.77 -19.59
N GLY A 142 -31.89 8.65 -18.94
CA GLY A 142 -32.69 8.03 -17.89
C GLY A 142 -32.55 6.52 -17.85
N SER A 143 -33.27 5.88 -16.92
CA SER A 143 -33.38 4.42 -16.81
C SER A 143 -34.73 3.93 -17.29
N PHE A 144 -34.78 2.77 -17.93
CA PHE A 144 -36.00 2.08 -18.32
C PHE A 144 -36.04 0.67 -17.74
N ALA A 145 -37.22 0.06 -17.71
CA ALA A 145 -37.40 -1.35 -17.37
C ALA A 145 -38.17 -2.02 -18.52
N THR A 146 -37.78 -3.22 -18.88
CA THR A 146 -38.44 -3.99 -19.92
C THR A 146 -39.66 -4.74 -19.37
N ASP A 147 -40.71 -4.81 -20.17
CA ASP A 147 -41.92 -5.60 -19.88
C ASP A 147 -41.69 -7.11 -20.11
N ALA A 148 -42.75 -7.91 -19.99
CA ALA A 148 -42.70 -9.36 -20.17
C ALA A 148 -42.37 -9.78 -21.61
N ASP A 149 -42.61 -8.92 -22.59
CA ASP A 149 -42.34 -9.14 -24.01
C ASP A 149 -40.99 -8.53 -24.45
N GLY A 150 -40.22 -7.95 -23.50
CA GLY A 150 -38.95 -7.30 -23.81
C GLY A 150 -39.09 -5.93 -24.45
N GLY A 151 -40.26 -5.30 -24.30
CA GLY A 151 -40.56 -3.95 -24.76
C GLY A 151 -40.32 -2.91 -23.67
N PHE A 152 -40.06 -1.66 -24.08
CA PHE A 152 -40.14 -0.51 -23.18
C PHE A 152 -40.55 0.74 -23.96
N HIS A 153 -41.11 1.72 -23.25
CA HIS A 153 -41.44 3.04 -23.79
C HIS A 153 -40.91 4.11 -22.86
N SER A 154 -40.18 5.09 -23.40
CA SER A 154 -39.66 6.21 -22.64
C SER A 154 -39.76 7.48 -23.47
N GLU A 155 -40.28 8.53 -22.86
CA GLU A 155 -40.23 9.87 -23.42
C GLU A 155 -38.90 10.51 -23.06
N ILE A 156 -38.20 11.09 -24.04
CA ILE A 156 -36.93 11.79 -23.85
C ILE A 156 -37.03 13.20 -24.44
N ILE A 157 -36.27 14.12 -23.86
CA ILE A 157 -36.12 15.47 -24.38
C ILE A 157 -34.76 15.56 -25.08
N VAL A 158 -34.72 16.08 -26.31
CA VAL A 158 -33.47 16.27 -27.04
C VAL A 158 -32.56 17.23 -26.26
N PRO A 159 -31.38 16.78 -25.78
CA PRO A 159 -30.54 17.59 -24.91
C PRO A 159 -29.98 18.82 -25.63
N PRO A 160 -29.80 19.97 -24.95
CA PRO A 160 -29.28 21.20 -25.55
C PRO A 160 -27.80 21.10 -25.97
N ILE A 161 -27.12 20.01 -25.59
CA ILE A 161 -25.70 19.74 -25.83
C ILE A 161 -25.51 18.98 -27.17
N ALA A 162 -26.59 18.68 -27.89
CA ALA A 162 -26.52 17.99 -29.17
C ALA A 162 -25.75 18.85 -30.20
N ARG A 163 -24.54 18.41 -30.59
CA ARG A 163 -23.64 19.07 -31.54
C ARG A 163 -23.29 18.11 -32.68
N GLY A 164 -23.37 18.60 -33.92
CA GLY A 164 -23.15 17.83 -35.15
C GLY A 164 -24.44 17.23 -35.74
N ASP A 165 -24.42 16.86 -37.02
CA ASP A 165 -25.64 16.57 -37.79
C ASP A 165 -26.30 15.24 -37.41
N THR A 166 -25.51 14.24 -37.01
CA THR A 166 -26.00 12.90 -36.63
C THR A 166 -25.68 12.60 -35.17
N GLN A 167 -26.71 12.21 -34.44
CA GLN A 167 -26.70 11.86 -33.03
C GLN A 167 -27.16 10.40 -32.90
N THR A 168 -26.70 9.71 -31.86
CA THR A 168 -27.08 8.31 -31.61
C THR A 168 -27.73 8.18 -30.24
N ILE A 169 -28.92 7.61 -30.19
CA ILE A 169 -29.56 7.19 -28.95
C ILE A 169 -29.23 5.71 -28.77
N ARG A 170 -28.64 5.36 -27.63
CA ARG A 170 -28.29 3.98 -27.27
C ARG A 170 -29.08 3.58 -26.04
N ALA A 171 -29.84 2.49 -26.15
CA ALA A 171 -30.33 1.76 -24.99
C ALA A 171 -29.33 0.66 -24.65
N VAL A 172 -28.91 0.61 -23.40
CA VAL A 172 -28.05 -0.46 -22.87
C VAL A 172 -28.81 -1.16 -21.76
N LEU A 173 -29.05 -2.45 -21.93
CA LEU A 173 -29.56 -3.34 -20.91
C LEU A 173 -28.36 -4.08 -20.31
N ALA A 174 -28.26 -4.12 -18.99
CA ALA A 174 -27.15 -4.75 -18.30
C ALA A 174 -27.71 -5.57 -17.14
N TRP A 175 -27.48 -6.89 -17.17
CA TRP A 175 -27.97 -7.80 -16.13
C TRP A 175 -26.85 -8.66 -15.59
N GLN A 176 -26.98 -9.05 -14.33
CA GLN A 176 -26.01 -9.90 -13.66
C GLN A 176 -26.18 -11.35 -14.15
N THR A 177 -25.21 -11.88 -14.88
CA THR A 177 -25.06 -13.31 -15.12
C THR A 177 -24.41 -13.92 -13.88
N GLY A 178 -25.08 -14.89 -13.27
CA GLY A 178 -24.92 -15.30 -11.86
C GLY A 178 -23.60 -15.98 -11.44
N GLU A 179 -22.49 -15.80 -12.15
CA GLU A 179 -21.20 -16.34 -11.75
C GLU A 179 -20.39 -15.30 -10.96
N TRP A 180 -19.85 -15.76 -9.82
CA TRP A 180 -18.93 -14.97 -9.00
C TRP A 180 -17.57 -14.90 -9.70
N ARG A 181 -17.11 -13.68 -10.02
CA ARG A 181 -15.77 -13.47 -10.57
C ARG A 181 -14.92 -12.66 -9.59
N ILE A 182 -13.64 -13.01 -9.52
CA ILE A 182 -12.63 -12.21 -8.82
C ILE A 182 -12.58 -10.84 -9.49
N SER A 183 -12.74 -9.76 -8.71
CA SER A 183 -12.68 -8.39 -9.22
C SER A 183 -11.33 -8.12 -9.88
N ASP A 184 -11.30 -7.27 -10.90
CA ASP A 184 -10.03 -6.90 -11.54
C ASP A 184 -9.11 -6.14 -10.55
N THR A 185 -9.72 -5.40 -9.61
CA THR A 185 -9.04 -4.81 -8.46
C THR A 185 -8.29 -5.85 -7.64
N LEU A 186 -8.92 -6.99 -7.29
CA LEU A 186 -8.29 -8.03 -6.49
C LEU A 186 -7.16 -8.73 -7.25
N LYS A 187 -7.33 -9.01 -8.55
CA LYS A 187 -6.24 -9.59 -9.38
C LYS A 187 -5.02 -8.67 -9.40
N LEU A 188 -5.25 -7.39 -9.68
CA LEU A 188 -4.20 -6.38 -9.73
C LEU A 188 -3.54 -6.19 -8.36
N THR A 189 -4.34 -6.21 -7.28
CA THR A 189 -3.85 -6.17 -5.90
C THR A 189 -2.92 -7.34 -5.62
N ILE A 190 -3.33 -8.57 -5.95
CA ILE A 190 -2.50 -9.76 -5.73
C ILE A 190 -1.18 -9.66 -6.51
N GLU A 191 -1.24 -9.27 -7.79
CA GLU A 191 -0.05 -9.08 -8.62
C GLU A 191 0.93 -8.08 -7.99
N LYS A 192 0.43 -6.92 -7.55
CA LYS A 192 1.26 -5.90 -6.91
C LYS A 192 1.71 -6.26 -5.50
N MET A 193 0.95 -7.06 -4.77
CA MET A 193 1.40 -7.62 -3.50
C MET A 193 2.56 -8.59 -3.70
N VAL A 194 2.49 -9.45 -4.72
CA VAL A 194 3.60 -10.34 -5.10
C VAL A 194 4.83 -9.52 -5.47
N GLU A 195 4.68 -8.49 -6.30
CA GLU A 195 5.75 -7.55 -6.65
C GLU A 195 6.38 -6.92 -5.39
N THR A 196 5.56 -6.51 -4.42
CA THR A 196 6.00 -5.91 -3.14
C THR A 196 6.84 -6.88 -2.31
N VAL A 197 6.40 -8.14 -2.20
CA VAL A 197 7.11 -9.18 -1.44
C VAL A 197 8.45 -9.52 -2.09
N PHE A 198 8.49 -9.67 -3.42
CA PHE A 198 9.73 -9.95 -4.16
C PHE A 198 10.68 -8.76 -4.17
N LEU A 199 10.17 -7.53 -4.28
CA LEU A 199 10.97 -6.30 -4.16
C LEU A 199 11.70 -6.27 -2.81
N ALA A 200 10.97 -6.51 -1.72
CA ALA A 200 11.55 -6.57 -0.38
C ALA A 200 12.53 -7.75 -0.23
N LEU A 201 12.24 -8.91 -0.83
CA LEU A 201 13.14 -10.07 -0.82
C LEU A 201 14.46 -9.75 -1.53
N MET A 202 14.39 -9.14 -2.71
CA MET A 202 15.56 -8.76 -3.49
C MET A 202 16.40 -7.72 -2.76
N ALA A 203 15.76 -6.68 -2.22
CA ALA A 203 16.45 -5.67 -1.42
C ALA A 203 17.17 -6.29 -0.22
N THR A 204 16.50 -7.19 0.50
CA THR A 204 17.09 -7.88 1.66
C THR A 204 18.24 -8.79 1.24
N THR A 205 18.11 -9.52 0.14
CA THR A 205 19.14 -10.41 -0.38
C THR A 205 20.41 -9.62 -0.75
N PHE A 206 20.28 -8.56 -1.54
CA PHE A 206 21.43 -7.70 -1.87
C PHE A 206 22.04 -7.08 -0.63
N SER A 207 21.21 -6.74 0.36
CA SER A 207 21.69 -6.20 1.62
C SER A 207 22.52 -7.20 2.39
N ILE A 208 22.09 -8.45 2.51
CA ILE A 208 22.82 -9.50 3.22
C ILE A 208 24.17 -9.75 2.55
N LEU A 209 24.21 -9.82 1.20
CA LEU A 209 25.44 -10.06 0.46
C LEU A 209 26.51 -9.01 0.73
N VAL A 210 26.13 -7.75 0.94
CA VAL A 210 27.06 -6.66 1.25
C VAL A 210 27.27 -6.49 2.77
N ALA A 211 26.20 -6.59 3.56
CA ALA A 211 26.22 -6.37 5.00
C ALA A 211 26.98 -7.47 5.75
N ALA A 212 26.85 -8.74 5.33
CA ALA A 212 27.54 -9.85 5.97
C ALA A 212 29.07 -9.66 5.96
N PRO A 213 29.77 -9.49 4.81
CA PRO A 213 31.21 -9.24 4.83
C PRO A 213 31.58 -7.92 5.51
N LEU A 214 30.80 -6.85 5.29
CA LEU A 214 31.08 -5.54 5.88
C LEU A 214 30.92 -5.53 7.41
N SER A 215 30.09 -6.43 7.96
CA SER A 215 29.88 -6.56 9.41
C SER A 215 31.15 -7.03 10.16
N PHE A 216 31.95 -7.92 9.55
CA PHE A 216 33.23 -8.34 10.12
C PHE A 216 34.23 -7.18 10.20
N LEU A 217 34.19 -6.26 9.23
CA LEU A 217 34.99 -5.02 9.26
C LEU A 217 34.50 -4.02 10.32
N GLY A 218 33.21 -4.08 10.68
CA GLY A 218 32.58 -3.27 11.71
C GLY A 218 32.67 -3.84 13.14
N THR A 219 33.42 -4.93 13.35
CA THR A 219 33.52 -5.67 14.62
C THR A 219 34.78 -5.26 15.40
N ARG A 220 34.61 -4.83 16.65
CA ARG A 220 35.72 -4.38 17.52
C ARG A 220 36.70 -5.51 17.84
N ASN A 221 36.23 -6.71 18.14
CA ASN A 221 37.09 -7.83 18.56
C ASN A 221 38.06 -8.26 17.46
N LEU A 222 37.64 -8.20 16.19
CA LEU A 222 38.47 -8.56 15.02
C LEU A 222 39.40 -7.42 14.58
N MET A 223 39.02 -6.16 14.85
CA MET A 223 39.73 -4.97 14.35
C MET A 223 40.59 -4.26 15.42
N ALA A 224 40.73 -4.81 16.63
CA ALA A 224 41.42 -4.16 17.75
C ALA A 224 42.96 -4.15 17.65
N GLY A 225 43.57 -4.98 16.80
CA GLY A 225 45.03 -5.21 16.77
C GLY A 225 45.85 -4.02 16.23
N ASN A 226 45.56 -3.55 15.02
CA ASN A 226 46.38 -2.56 14.31
C ASN A 226 45.69 -1.19 14.20
N LEU A 227 46.47 -0.09 14.11
CA LEU A 227 45.93 1.27 13.92
C LEU A 227 45.07 1.37 12.66
N ILE A 228 45.51 0.74 11.56
CA ILE A 228 44.77 0.67 10.28
C ILE A 228 43.40 0.01 10.50
N ASN A 229 43.35 -1.10 11.24
CA ASN A 229 42.11 -1.84 11.51
C ASN A 229 41.15 -1.01 12.37
N LYS A 230 41.66 -0.27 13.36
CA LYS A 230 40.86 0.67 14.16
C LYS A 230 40.24 1.78 13.29
N VAL A 231 41.00 2.33 12.34
CA VAL A 231 40.47 3.34 11.40
C VAL A 231 39.36 2.73 10.54
N ILE A 232 39.57 1.54 9.96
CA ILE A 232 38.55 0.83 9.18
C ILE A 232 37.28 0.63 10.01
N TYR A 233 37.42 0.16 11.25
CA TYR A 233 36.29 0.00 12.18
C TYR A 233 35.49 1.29 12.34
N TYR A 234 36.14 2.42 12.64
CA TYR A 234 35.44 3.69 12.83
C TYR A 234 34.80 4.20 11.55
N VAL A 235 35.44 4.04 10.39
CA VAL A 235 34.89 4.41 9.08
C VAL A 235 33.64 3.61 8.77
N VAL A 236 33.68 2.28 8.90
CA VAL A 236 32.53 1.40 8.63
C VAL A 236 31.38 1.70 9.60
N ARG A 237 31.66 1.88 10.90
CA ARG A 237 30.64 2.21 11.91
C ARG A 237 29.99 3.56 11.62
N THR A 238 30.79 4.55 11.20
CA THR A 238 30.29 5.88 10.82
C THR A 238 29.43 5.79 9.56
N LEU A 239 29.87 5.03 8.55
CA LEU A 239 29.10 4.79 7.33
C LEU A 239 27.72 4.18 7.64
N PHE A 240 27.66 3.16 8.51
CA PHE A 240 26.39 2.58 8.94
C PHE A 240 25.48 3.59 9.63
N ASN A 241 26.03 4.44 10.49
CA ASN A 241 25.25 5.46 11.18
C ASN A 241 24.72 6.52 10.21
N VAL A 242 25.54 6.98 9.26
CA VAL A 242 25.15 7.97 8.25
C VAL A 242 24.07 7.41 7.33
N LEU A 243 24.26 6.21 6.78
CA LEU A 243 23.28 5.59 5.89
C LEU A 243 21.95 5.32 6.61
N ARG A 244 21.97 4.98 7.91
CA ARG A 244 20.75 4.83 8.73
C ARG A 244 20.05 6.14 9.04
N SER A 245 20.76 7.27 9.03
CA SER A 245 20.16 8.58 9.33
C SER A 245 19.22 9.07 8.23
N VAL A 246 19.35 8.53 7.02
CA VAL A 246 18.50 8.85 5.88
C VAL A 246 17.37 7.83 5.78
N GLU A 247 16.14 8.33 5.84
CA GLU A 247 14.92 7.53 5.71
C GLU A 247 14.85 6.86 4.32
N PRO A 248 14.41 5.59 4.20
CA PRO A 248 14.25 4.90 2.93
C PRO A 248 13.38 5.65 1.91
N LEU A 249 12.38 6.41 2.38
CA LEU A 249 11.53 7.23 1.51
C LEU A 249 12.35 8.28 0.75
N ILE A 250 13.29 8.95 1.42
CA ILE A 250 14.16 9.95 0.78
C ILE A 250 15.07 9.26 -0.25
N MET A 251 15.63 8.10 0.12
CA MET A 251 16.43 7.31 -0.82
C MET A 251 15.61 6.88 -2.04
N ALA A 252 14.36 6.47 -1.86
CA ALA A 252 13.48 6.07 -2.94
C ALA A 252 13.22 7.22 -3.92
N ILE A 253 13.02 8.44 -3.43
CA ILE A 253 12.89 9.63 -4.28
C ILE A 253 14.18 9.84 -5.09
N LEU A 254 15.36 9.78 -4.45
CA LEU A 254 16.64 9.95 -5.13
C LEU A 254 16.87 8.88 -6.22
N PHE A 255 16.56 7.62 -5.92
CA PHE A 255 16.68 6.52 -6.90
C PHE A 255 15.63 6.59 -7.99
N ALA A 256 14.42 7.07 -7.71
CA ALA A 256 13.39 7.29 -8.71
C ALA A 256 13.81 8.38 -9.71
N VAL A 257 14.49 9.43 -9.24
CA VAL A 257 15.08 10.45 -10.13
C VAL A 257 16.27 9.89 -10.91
N TRP A 258 17.08 9.03 -10.28
CA TRP A 258 18.29 8.52 -10.92
C TRP A 258 18.03 7.43 -11.96
N VAL A 259 17.22 6.41 -11.64
CA VAL A 259 16.99 5.24 -12.50
C VAL A 259 15.57 5.19 -13.07
N GLY A 260 14.70 6.11 -12.65
CA GLY A 260 13.31 6.16 -13.06
C GLY A 260 12.37 5.56 -12.01
N ILE A 261 11.10 5.92 -12.13
CA ILE A 261 10.01 5.42 -11.29
C ILE A 261 9.81 3.92 -11.56
N GLY A 262 9.75 3.13 -10.50
CA GLY A 262 9.45 1.70 -10.59
C GLY A 262 10.10 0.86 -9.48
N PRO A 263 9.91 -0.47 -9.56
CA PRO A 263 10.35 -1.42 -8.53
C PRO A 263 11.85 -1.38 -8.28
N PHE A 264 12.64 -1.15 -9.33
CA PHE A 264 14.11 -1.12 -9.21
C PHE A 264 14.59 0.01 -8.29
N ALA A 265 14.00 1.21 -8.39
CA ALA A 265 14.31 2.31 -7.47
C ALA A 265 13.96 1.94 -6.01
N GLY A 266 12.82 1.27 -5.81
CA GLY A 266 12.43 0.75 -4.50
C GLY A 266 13.41 -0.28 -3.94
N VAL A 267 13.87 -1.23 -4.77
CA VAL A 267 14.90 -2.23 -4.37
C VAL A 267 16.18 -1.53 -3.94
N MET A 268 16.68 -0.56 -4.71
CA MET A 268 17.93 0.15 -4.41
C MET A 268 17.83 0.94 -3.09
N ALA A 269 16.73 1.65 -2.90
CA ALA A 269 16.46 2.43 -1.69
C ALA A 269 16.42 1.53 -0.43
N LEU A 270 15.63 0.45 -0.49
CA LEU A 270 15.54 -0.51 0.60
C LEU A 270 16.86 -1.23 0.84
N ALA A 271 17.59 -1.59 -0.22
CA ALA A 271 18.84 -2.31 -0.11
C ALA A 271 19.89 -1.46 0.63
N ILE A 272 20.11 -0.21 0.23
CA ILE A 272 21.13 0.64 0.86
C ILE A 272 20.82 0.91 2.32
N HIS A 273 19.57 1.21 2.65
CA HIS A 273 19.17 1.39 4.03
C HIS A 273 19.32 0.08 4.84
N SER A 274 18.95 -1.05 4.25
CA SER A 274 19.06 -2.36 4.89
C SER A 274 20.50 -2.84 5.06
N ILE A 275 21.44 -2.47 4.17
CA ILE A 275 22.88 -2.75 4.32
C ILE A 275 23.40 -2.13 5.61
N ALA A 276 23.10 -0.86 5.83
CA ALA A 276 23.57 -0.13 7.00
C ALA A 276 23.01 -0.72 8.30
N ALA A 277 21.74 -1.10 8.26
CA ALA A 277 21.04 -1.56 9.44
C ALA A 277 21.32 -3.04 9.75
N LEU A 278 21.42 -3.93 8.76
CA LEU A 278 21.90 -5.30 8.95
C LEU A 278 23.39 -5.33 9.27
N GLY A 279 24.23 -4.53 8.60
CA GLY A 279 25.68 -4.53 8.82
C GLY A 279 26.03 -4.18 10.27
N LYS A 280 25.31 -3.21 10.84
CA LYS A 280 25.41 -2.88 12.25
C LYS A 280 24.98 -4.04 13.16
N LEU A 281 23.77 -4.58 12.96
CA LEU A 281 23.23 -5.65 13.80
C LEU A 281 24.10 -6.91 13.73
N PHE A 282 24.53 -7.31 12.52
CA PHE A 282 25.46 -8.40 12.30
C PHE A 282 26.78 -8.16 13.01
N SER A 283 27.35 -6.95 12.95
CA SER A 283 28.62 -6.67 13.65
C SER A 283 28.50 -6.81 15.17
N GLU A 284 27.35 -6.45 15.75
CA GLU A 284 27.08 -6.62 17.18
C GLU A 284 26.94 -8.10 17.55
N GLN A 285 26.35 -8.93 16.68
CA GLN A 285 26.29 -10.39 16.89
C GLN A 285 27.69 -11.03 16.83
N VAL A 286 28.56 -10.56 15.93
CA VAL A 286 29.95 -11.02 15.86
C VAL A 286 30.75 -10.56 17.10
N GLU A 287 30.48 -9.37 17.64
CA GLU A 287 31.11 -8.89 18.88
C GLU A 287 30.68 -9.70 20.12
N SER A 288 29.51 -10.35 20.09
CA SER A 288 28.94 -11.10 21.22
C SER A 288 29.25 -12.60 21.25
N ILE A 289 30.12 -13.10 20.36
CA ILE A 289 30.48 -14.53 20.31
C ILE A 289 31.26 -14.98 21.56
N ASP A 290 31.18 -16.28 21.89
CA ASP A 290 32.01 -16.87 22.93
C ASP A 290 33.48 -16.95 22.45
N PRO A 291 34.45 -16.39 23.19
CA PRO A 291 35.86 -16.52 22.85
C PRO A 291 36.39 -17.96 22.96
N GLY A 292 35.75 -18.85 23.73
CA GLY A 292 36.23 -20.22 23.97
C GLY A 292 36.50 -21.03 22.68
N PRO A 293 35.51 -21.20 21.77
CA PRO A 293 35.73 -21.86 20.49
C PRO A 293 36.79 -21.19 19.60
N VAL A 294 36.92 -19.86 19.68
CA VAL A 294 37.91 -19.08 18.92
C VAL A 294 39.32 -19.40 19.42
N GLU A 295 39.54 -19.42 20.73
CA GLU A 295 40.82 -19.76 21.36
C GLU A 295 41.20 -21.22 21.08
N ALA A 296 40.24 -22.16 21.19
CA ALA A 296 40.47 -23.58 20.95
C ALA A 296 40.94 -23.86 19.52
N ILE A 297 40.29 -23.27 18.51
CA ILE A 297 40.70 -23.46 17.11
C ILE A 297 42.03 -22.75 16.83
N THR A 298 42.24 -21.56 17.40
CA THR A 298 43.52 -20.83 17.25
C THR A 298 44.70 -21.63 17.82
N ALA A 299 44.50 -22.33 18.95
CA ALA A 299 45.52 -23.17 19.57
C ALA A 299 45.96 -24.36 18.70
N THR A 300 45.16 -24.78 17.71
CA THR A 300 45.54 -25.84 16.75
C THR A 300 46.51 -25.36 15.67
N GLY A 301 46.86 -24.05 15.62
CA GLY A 301 47.66 -23.45 14.57
C GLY A 301 46.84 -23.03 13.34
N ALA A 302 45.51 -22.94 13.48
CA ALA A 302 44.62 -22.52 12.40
C ALA A 302 44.90 -21.08 11.95
N THR A 303 44.82 -20.84 10.64
CA THR A 303 44.93 -19.50 10.06
C THR A 303 43.73 -18.62 10.46
N PRO A 304 43.84 -17.28 10.46
CA PRO A 304 42.73 -16.39 10.82
C PRO A 304 41.45 -16.63 10.02
N VAL A 305 41.56 -17.02 8.75
CA VAL A 305 40.42 -17.35 7.90
C VAL A 305 39.74 -18.63 8.37
N GLN A 306 40.51 -19.66 8.75
CA GLN A 306 39.97 -20.88 9.33
C GLN A 306 39.30 -20.63 10.68
N VAL A 307 39.87 -19.77 11.53
CA VAL A 307 39.25 -19.37 12.79
C VAL A 307 37.88 -18.71 12.54
N VAL A 308 37.78 -17.79 11.58
CA VAL A 308 36.49 -17.16 11.24
C VAL A 308 35.49 -18.20 10.71
N LEU A 309 35.89 -19.06 9.77
CA LEU A 309 34.99 -20.03 9.14
C LEU A 309 34.51 -21.13 10.09
N PHE A 310 35.37 -21.61 11.00
CA PHE A 310 35.08 -22.77 11.84
C PHE A 310 34.75 -22.43 13.30
N ALA A 311 35.17 -21.27 13.80
CA ALA A 311 34.85 -20.83 15.17
C ALA A 311 33.73 -19.78 15.19
N VAL A 312 33.77 -18.79 14.30
CA VAL A 312 32.90 -17.61 14.36
C VAL A 312 31.60 -17.82 13.58
N VAL A 313 31.68 -18.18 12.30
CA VAL A 313 30.52 -18.34 11.40
C VAL A 313 29.47 -19.30 11.97
N PRO A 314 29.82 -20.47 12.53
CA PRO A 314 28.82 -21.38 13.08
C PRO A 314 28.02 -20.80 14.26
N GLN A 315 28.66 -19.94 15.08
CA GLN A 315 28.01 -19.30 16.24
C GLN A 315 27.02 -18.21 15.84
N ILE A 316 27.31 -17.46 14.76
CA ILE A 316 26.51 -16.30 14.36
C ILE A 316 25.46 -16.61 13.29
N LEU A 317 25.59 -17.72 12.57
CA LEU A 317 24.73 -18.05 11.43
C LEU A 317 23.23 -18.10 11.79
N PRO A 318 22.80 -18.72 12.91
CA PRO A 318 21.39 -18.75 13.28
C PRO A 318 20.83 -17.34 13.53
N GLN A 319 21.60 -16.49 14.20
CA GLN A 319 21.25 -15.09 14.50
C GLN A 319 21.24 -14.24 13.23
N PHE A 320 22.18 -14.44 12.30
CA PHE A 320 22.20 -13.76 11.01
C PHE A 320 20.95 -14.08 10.19
N LEU A 321 20.54 -15.35 10.15
CA LEU A 321 19.31 -15.78 9.49
C LEU A 321 18.08 -15.16 10.16
N ALA A 322 17.98 -15.21 11.49
CA ALA A 322 16.85 -14.64 12.23
C ALA A 322 16.71 -13.11 12.05
N LEU A 323 17.83 -12.40 11.95
CA LEU A 323 17.86 -10.96 11.66
C LEU A 323 17.52 -10.68 10.19
N SER A 324 17.92 -11.55 9.27
CA SER A 324 17.61 -11.45 7.84
C SER A 324 16.12 -11.59 7.56
N PHE A 325 15.47 -12.61 8.15
CA PHE A 325 14.01 -12.78 8.02
C PHE A 325 13.23 -11.63 8.65
N TYR A 326 13.68 -11.15 9.80
CA TYR A 326 13.09 -9.97 10.44
C TYR A 326 13.24 -8.71 9.58
N ARG A 327 14.40 -8.51 8.95
CA ARG A 327 14.60 -7.39 8.02
C ARG A 327 13.73 -7.52 6.77
N TRP A 328 13.52 -8.73 6.28
CA TRP A 328 12.64 -8.97 5.14
C TRP A 328 11.19 -8.55 5.43
N ASP A 329 10.63 -8.94 6.59
CA ASP A 329 9.30 -8.46 7.02
C ASP A 329 9.23 -6.93 7.10
N ILE A 330 10.23 -6.30 7.74
CA ILE A 330 10.31 -4.83 7.80
C ILE A 330 10.33 -4.23 6.38
N ASN A 331 11.10 -4.82 5.47
CA ASN A 331 11.21 -4.30 4.10
C ASN A 331 9.90 -4.44 3.32
N VAL A 332 9.10 -5.50 3.53
CA VAL A 332 7.75 -5.62 2.94
C VAL A 332 6.82 -4.53 3.46
N ARG A 333 6.92 -4.20 4.75
CA ARG A 333 6.15 -3.10 5.33
C ARG A 333 6.59 -1.75 4.77
N MET A 334 7.90 -1.48 4.73
CA MET A 334 8.45 -0.23 4.22
C MET A 334 8.22 -0.03 2.72
N SER A 335 8.17 -1.11 1.92
CA SER A 335 7.89 -0.99 0.49
C SER A 335 6.50 -0.42 0.18
N THR A 336 5.53 -0.55 1.10
CA THR A 336 4.21 0.08 0.92
C THR A 336 4.30 1.61 0.92
N ILE A 337 5.12 2.18 1.81
CA ILE A 337 5.35 3.63 1.89
C ILE A 337 6.23 4.09 0.72
N ILE A 338 7.26 3.31 0.37
CA ILE A 338 8.14 3.62 -0.76
C ILE A 338 7.38 3.60 -2.10
N GLY A 339 6.35 2.77 -2.23
CA GLY A 339 5.48 2.78 -3.40
C GLY A 339 4.79 4.12 -3.64
N PHE A 340 4.51 4.91 -2.59
CA PHE A 340 3.86 6.22 -2.70
C PHE A 340 4.74 7.24 -3.41
N VAL A 341 6.05 7.09 -3.29
CA VAL A 341 7.04 7.99 -3.92
C VAL A 341 7.60 7.41 -5.24
N GLY A 342 6.92 6.40 -5.80
CA GLY A 342 7.30 5.82 -7.09
C GLY A 342 8.25 4.62 -7.00
N GLY A 343 8.41 4.01 -5.84
CA GLY A 343 9.21 2.79 -5.69
C GLY A 343 8.51 1.49 -6.12
N GLY A 344 7.33 1.57 -6.74
CA GLY A 344 6.58 0.41 -7.26
C GLY A 344 5.76 -0.36 -6.22
N GLY A 345 5.32 -1.57 -6.59
CA GLY A 345 4.53 -2.45 -5.73
C GLY A 345 3.12 -1.94 -5.42
N ILE A 346 2.54 -2.47 -4.33
CA ILE A 346 1.16 -2.19 -3.91
C ILE A 346 0.97 -0.75 -3.44
N GLY A 347 2.02 -0.14 -2.87
CA GLY A 347 1.98 1.23 -2.39
C GLY A 347 1.64 2.23 -3.50
N PHE A 348 2.14 1.98 -4.71
CA PHE A 348 1.85 2.81 -5.87
C PHE A 348 0.36 2.79 -6.24
N LEU A 349 -0.27 1.61 -6.27
CA LEU A 349 -1.71 1.48 -6.54
C LEU A 349 -2.56 2.04 -5.41
N LEU A 350 -2.16 1.82 -4.17
CA LEU A 350 -2.87 2.36 -3.01
C LEU A 350 -2.90 3.90 -3.08
N GLN A 351 -1.76 4.54 -3.37
CA GLN A 351 -1.70 5.98 -3.58
C GLN A 351 -2.57 6.44 -4.76
N GLN A 352 -2.55 5.69 -5.87
CA GLN A 352 -3.37 6.00 -7.04
C GLN A 352 -4.88 5.95 -6.72
N TRP A 353 -5.35 4.91 -6.02
CA TRP A 353 -6.76 4.78 -5.65
C TRP A 353 -7.20 5.85 -4.66
N ILE A 354 -6.35 6.20 -3.68
CA ILE A 354 -6.62 7.31 -2.76
C ILE A 354 -6.74 8.63 -3.54
N ASN A 355 -5.83 8.90 -4.48
CA ASN A 355 -5.87 10.11 -5.31
C ASN A 355 -7.11 10.18 -6.22
N LEU A 356 -7.63 9.03 -6.65
CA LEU A 356 -8.83 8.92 -7.46
C LEU A 356 -10.13 8.85 -6.63
N LEU A 357 -10.05 9.01 -5.30
CA LEU A 357 -11.16 8.83 -4.36
C LEU A 357 -11.85 7.46 -4.46
N GLN A 358 -11.10 6.43 -4.89
CA GLN A 358 -11.52 5.05 -5.08
C GLN A 358 -11.29 4.23 -3.81
N TYR A 359 -12.03 4.54 -2.74
CA TYR A 359 -11.79 3.97 -1.41
C TYR A 359 -12.15 2.48 -1.26
N ASN A 360 -13.09 1.96 -2.06
CA ASN A 360 -13.38 0.52 -2.08
C ASN A 360 -12.17 -0.28 -2.60
N GLN A 361 -11.50 0.22 -3.64
CA GLN A 361 -10.29 -0.38 -4.20
C GLN A 361 -9.10 -0.22 -3.26
N ALA A 362 -8.93 0.96 -2.65
CA ALA A 362 -7.93 1.18 -1.61
C ALA A 362 -8.13 0.23 -0.41
N GLY A 363 -9.38 -0.06 -0.04
CA GLY A 363 -9.75 -1.04 0.97
C GLY A 363 -9.26 -2.45 0.63
N THR A 364 -9.36 -2.87 -0.63
CA THR A 364 -8.81 -4.14 -1.12
C THR A 364 -7.29 -4.21 -0.96
N ALA A 365 -6.55 -3.16 -1.34
CA ALA A 365 -5.11 -3.07 -1.11
C ALA A 365 -4.76 -3.14 0.38
N LEU A 366 -5.46 -2.37 1.23
CA LEU A 366 -5.20 -2.31 2.66
C LEU A 366 -5.41 -3.68 3.32
N LEU A 367 -6.50 -4.38 2.97
CA LEU A 367 -6.77 -5.73 3.45
C LEU A 367 -5.69 -6.72 2.99
N ALA A 368 -5.26 -6.65 1.73
CA ALA A 368 -4.21 -7.51 1.21
C ALA A 368 -2.85 -7.26 1.90
N ILE A 369 -2.48 -6.00 2.13
CA ILE A 369 -1.27 -5.63 2.89
C ILE A 369 -1.34 -6.20 4.31
N ALA A 370 -2.46 -6.00 5.02
CA ALA A 370 -2.64 -6.51 6.36
C ALA A 370 -2.50 -8.04 6.42
N CYS A 371 -3.17 -8.76 5.52
CA CYS A 371 -3.08 -10.22 5.42
C CYS A 371 -1.64 -10.69 5.19
N VAL A 372 -0.93 -10.13 4.22
CA VAL A 372 0.45 -10.55 3.90
C VAL A 372 1.40 -10.24 5.05
N VAL A 373 1.29 -9.07 5.66
CA VAL A 373 2.12 -8.67 6.81
C VAL A 373 1.89 -9.58 8.01
N ILE A 374 0.64 -9.92 8.33
CA ILE A 374 0.33 -10.87 9.41
C ILE A 374 0.95 -12.24 9.13
N VAL A 375 0.79 -12.74 7.89
CA VAL A 375 1.36 -14.03 7.49
C VAL A 375 2.89 -14.02 7.58
N LEU A 376 3.54 -12.96 7.10
CA LEU A 376 5.01 -12.82 7.16
C LEU A 376 5.52 -12.72 8.59
N ASP A 377 4.86 -11.96 9.46
CA ASP A 377 5.22 -11.86 10.87
C ASP A 377 5.11 -13.23 11.57
N MET A 378 4.03 -13.97 11.31
CA MET A 378 3.85 -15.34 11.81
C MET A 378 4.92 -16.32 11.30
N ILE A 379 5.37 -16.18 10.05
CA ILE A 379 6.45 -16.99 9.50
C ILE A 379 7.79 -16.61 10.15
N SER A 380 8.08 -15.31 10.24
CA SER A 380 9.31 -14.75 10.82
C SER A 380 9.48 -15.17 12.28
N ALA A 381 8.40 -15.12 13.07
CA ALA A 381 8.37 -15.57 14.46
C ALA A 381 8.71 -17.06 14.60
N ARG A 382 8.08 -17.93 13.78
CA ARG A 382 8.35 -19.38 13.80
C ARG A 382 9.76 -19.74 13.37
N VAL A 383 10.29 -19.06 12.36
CA VAL A 383 11.67 -19.27 11.91
C VAL A 383 12.65 -18.87 13.02
N ARG A 384 12.41 -17.74 13.68
CA ARG A 384 13.24 -17.28 14.80
C ARG A 384 13.21 -18.24 15.98
N GLU A 385 12.04 -18.76 16.34
CA GLU A 385 11.90 -19.75 17.41
C GLU A 385 12.75 -21.00 17.15
N LYS A 386 12.72 -21.54 15.93
CA LYS A 386 13.50 -22.75 15.56
C LYS A 386 15.01 -22.54 15.41
N LEU A 387 15.45 -21.31 15.18
CA LEU A 387 16.86 -20.99 14.98
C LEU A 387 17.57 -20.57 16.28
N ILE A 388 16.81 -20.06 17.26
CA ILE A 388 17.35 -19.58 18.53
C ILE A 388 17.15 -20.61 19.66
N ALA A 389 16.12 -21.47 19.57
CA ALA A 389 15.97 -22.64 20.42
C ALA A 389 16.94 -23.74 20.01
#